data_AF-A0A395XTQ7-F1
#
_entry.id   AF-A0A395XTQ7-F1
#
_cell.length_a   1.000
_cell.length_b   1.000
_cell.length_c   1.000
_cell.angle_alpha   90.00
_cell.angle_beta   90.00
_cell.angle_gamma   90.00
#
_symmetry.space_group_name_H-M   'P 1'
#
loop_
_entity.id
_entity.type
_entity.pdbx_description
1 polymer ?
#
loop_
_entity_poly.entity_id
_entity_poly.type
_entity_poly.pdbx_seq_one_letter_code
_entity_poly.pdbx_strand_id
1 'polypeptide(L)'
;KLEAAKKAAADAAAAQQKAEQAQKDADKAVSDSSSNAEAKQQAAADAKSEADAKKEAADEAQDKLSQGAVAYFGDKGASQAVKVLTDPTVTEYLDAIHNGAKGDATTLDNMIEALKFIQEANQLRAKEGLQPLKVSDTLMAQAMADADYANNNVNHPLQFPASENLAWGYTDPFNGWYDTEKSMYEKDMSDGVLDCKASDGKPV
;
A
#
# COMPACT_ATOMS: atom_id res chain seq x y z
N LYS A 1 -9.20 5.92 -1.31
CA LYS A 1 -9.42 4.85 -2.33
C LYS A 1 -9.55 3.50 -1.65
N LEU A 2 -8.56 3.08 -0.84
CA LEU A 2 -8.65 1.84 -0.05
C LEU A 2 -9.91 1.73 0.83
N GLU A 3 -10.20 2.73 1.65
CA GLU A 3 -11.39 2.73 2.51
C GLU A 3 -12.71 2.71 1.73
N ALA A 4 -12.73 3.32 0.54
CA ALA A 4 -13.91 3.28 -0.33
C ALA A 4 -14.18 1.89 -0.89
N ALA A 5 -13.12 1.16 -1.27
CA ALA A 5 -13.23 -0.21 -1.74
C ALA A 5 -13.57 -1.20 -0.60
N LYS A 6 -12.99 -1.04 0.60
CA LYS A 6 -13.41 -1.79 1.80
C LYS A 6 -14.90 -1.56 2.10
N LYS A 7 -15.36 -0.31 1.99
CA LYS A 7 -16.77 0.03 2.15
C LYS A 7 -17.65 -0.61 1.06
N ALA A 8 -17.24 -0.58 -0.20
CA ALA A 8 -17.98 -1.22 -1.29
C ALA A 8 -18.15 -2.73 -1.06
N ALA A 9 -17.09 -3.41 -0.60
CA ALA A 9 -17.15 -4.83 -0.24
C ALA A 9 -18.13 -5.09 0.92
N ALA A 10 -18.12 -4.25 1.96
CA ALA A 10 -19.07 -4.36 3.08
C ALA A 10 -20.52 -4.11 2.64
N ASP A 11 -20.75 -3.10 1.79
CA ASP A 11 -22.06 -2.77 1.25
C ASP A 11 -22.61 -3.91 0.36
N ALA A 12 -21.74 -4.53 -0.45
CA ALA A 12 -22.08 -5.70 -1.27
C ALA A 12 -22.45 -6.92 -0.40
N ALA A 13 -21.66 -7.20 0.65
CA ALA A 13 -21.96 -8.29 1.58
C ALA A 13 -23.31 -8.09 2.30
N ALA A 14 -23.60 -6.86 2.74
CA ALA A 14 -24.87 -6.52 3.38
C ALA A 14 -26.06 -6.64 2.41
N ALA A 15 -25.90 -6.19 1.16
CA ALA A 15 -26.93 -6.32 0.14
C ALA A 15 -27.21 -7.78 -0.23
N GLN A 16 -26.16 -8.60 -0.32
CA GLN A 16 -26.27 -10.03 -0.55
C GLN A 16 -27.09 -10.72 0.57
N GLN A 17 -26.79 -10.42 1.84
CA GLN A 17 -27.56 -10.95 2.97
C GLN A 17 -29.04 -10.54 2.93
N LYS A 18 -29.31 -9.28 2.56
CA LYS A 18 -30.68 -8.77 2.39
C LYS A 18 -31.41 -9.48 1.25
N ALA A 19 -30.75 -9.71 0.11
CA ALA A 19 -31.31 -10.45 -1.01
C ALA A 19 -31.64 -11.90 -0.65
N GLU A 20 -30.73 -12.58 0.06
CA GLU A 20 -30.94 -13.94 0.56
C GLU A 20 -32.12 -14.03 1.53
N GLN A 21 -32.27 -13.04 2.42
CA GLN A 21 -33.41 -13.00 3.33
C GLN A 21 -34.72 -12.69 2.59
N ALA A 22 -34.72 -11.76 1.64
CA ALA A 22 -35.89 -11.44 0.82
C ALA A 22 -36.34 -12.65 -0.01
N GLN A 23 -35.40 -13.44 -0.53
CA GLN A 23 -35.70 -14.69 -1.23
C GLN A 23 -36.38 -15.70 -0.29
N LYS A 24 -35.84 -15.93 0.91
CA LYS A 24 -36.44 -16.83 1.90
C LYS A 24 -37.86 -16.40 2.28
N ASP A 25 -38.08 -15.11 2.48
CA ASP A 25 -39.40 -14.55 2.77
C ASP A 25 -40.38 -14.75 1.61
N ALA A 26 -39.92 -14.60 0.37
CA ALA A 26 -40.72 -14.83 -0.83
C ALA A 26 -41.09 -16.32 -0.98
N ASP A 27 -40.11 -17.22 -0.84
CA ASP A 27 -40.33 -18.67 -0.90
C ASP A 27 -41.32 -19.13 0.17
N LYS A 28 -41.20 -18.58 1.40
CA LYS A 28 -42.15 -18.83 2.47
C LYS A 28 -43.56 -18.32 2.14
N ALA A 29 -43.69 -17.10 1.61
CA ALA A 29 -44.99 -16.55 1.24
C ALA A 29 -45.69 -17.37 0.16
N VAL A 30 -44.92 -17.90 -0.81
CA VAL A 30 -45.43 -18.83 -1.83
C VAL A 30 -45.87 -20.15 -1.20
N SER A 31 -45.03 -20.76 -0.35
CA SER A 31 -45.35 -22.01 0.33
C SER A 31 -46.58 -21.91 1.23
N ASP A 32 -46.77 -20.76 1.90
CA ASP A 32 -47.91 -20.49 2.77
C ASP A 32 -49.16 -20.07 1.97
N SER A 33 -49.10 -20.01 0.63
CA SER A 33 -50.18 -19.50 -0.24
C SER A 33 -50.68 -18.11 0.17
N SER A 34 -49.76 -17.26 0.63
CA SER A 34 -50.06 -15.93 1.12
C SER A 34 -50.51 -15.01 -0.02
N SER A 35 -51.49 -14.14 0.24
CA SER A 35 -52.00 -13.17 -0.75
C SER A 35 -50.97 -12.12 -1.17
N ASN A 36 -49.86 -12.00 -0.45
CA ASN A 36 -48.76 -11.09 -0.76
C ASN A 36 -47.56 -11.77 -1.43
N ALA A 37 -47.68 -13.02 -1.87
CA ALA A 37 -46.58 -13.78 -2.48
C ALA A 37 -45.95 -13.04 -3.67
N GLU A 38 -46.76 -12.50 -4.59
CA GLU A 38 -46.26 -11.75 -5.75
C GLU A 38 -45.45 -10.50 -5.35
N ALA A 39 -45.96 -9.74 -4.37
CA ALA A 39 -45.26 -8.57 -3.86
C ALA A 39 -43.91 -8.94 -3.19
N LYS A 40 -43.86 -10.07 -2.50
CA LYS A 40 -42.62 -10.59 -1.89
C LYS A 40 -41.64 -11.10 -2.94
N GLN A 41 -42.11 -11.74 -4.01
CA GLN A 41 -41.28 -12.13 -5.14
C GLN A 41 -40.68 -10.93 -5.85
N GLN A 42 -41.47 -9.87 -6.09
CA GLN A 42 -40.95 -8.63 -6.67
C GLN A 42 -39.89 -8.00 -5.76
N ALA A 43 -40.14 -7.91 -4.46
CA ALA A 43 -39.16 -7.39 -3.51
C ALA A 43 -37.86 -8.22 -3.46
N ALA A 44 -37.96 -9.55 -3.61
CA ALA A 44 -36.79 -10.41 -3.72
C ALA A 44 -36.01 -10.18 -5.03
N ALA A 45 -36.71 -10.01 -6.16
CA ALA A 45 -36.10 -9.67 -7.44
C ALA A 45 -35.38 -8.31 -7.40
N ASP A 46 -36.00 -7.30 -6.80
CA ASP A 46 -35.41 -5.97 -6.63
C ASP A 46 -34.19 -6.02 -5.71
N ALA A 47 -34.27 -6.75 -4.59
CA ALA A 47 -33.16 -6.91 -3.66
C ALA A 47 -31.98 -7.67 -4.31
N LYS A 48 -32.27 -8.67 -5.16
CA LYS A 48 -31.24 -9.37 -5.93
C LYS A 48 -30.54 -8.45 -6.92
N SER A 49 -31.30 -7.65 -7.67
CA SER A 49 -30.74 -6.65 -8.60
C SER A 49 -29.85 -5.63 -7.87
N GLU A 50 -30.28 -5.15 -6.69
CA GLU A 50 -29.48 -4.27 -5.83
C GLU A 50 -28.17 -4.94 -5.37
N ALA A 51 -28.22 -6.21 -4.98
CA ALA A 51 -27.07 -6.98 -4.55
C ALA A 51 -26.07 -7.21 -5.70
N ASP A 52 -26.56 -7.59 -6.89
CA ASP A 52 -25.74 -7.82 -8.07
C ASP A 52 -24.99 -6.53 -8.50
N ALA A 53 -25.68 -5.38 -8.53
CA ALA A 53 -25.06 -4.10 -8.85
C ALA A 53 -23.99 -3.67 -7.83
N LYS A 54 -24.23 -3.91 -6.53
CA LYS A 54 -23.24 -3.62 -5.48
C LYS A 54 -22.06 -4.58 -5.53
N LYS A 55 -22.29 -5.85 -5.88
CA LYS A 55 -21.24 -6.83 -6.10
C LYS A 55 -20.33 -6.42 -7.24
N GLU A 56 -20.89 -6.02 -8.39
CA GLU A 56 -20.12 -5.52 -9.53
C GLU A 56 -19.24 -4.32 -9.13
N ALA A 57 -19.82 -3.32 -8.44
CA ALA A 57 -19.06 -2.17 -7.96
C ALA A 57 -17.96 -2.54 -6.95
N ALA A 58 -18.20 -3.54 -6.09
CA ALA A 58 -17.22 -4.03 -5.15
C ALA A 58 -16.09 -4.81 -5.86
N ASP A 59 -16.43 -5.64 -6.83
CA ASP A 59 -15.49 -6.42 -7.63
C ASP A 59 -14.58 -5.46 -8.44
N GLU A 60 -15.13 -4.44 -9.10
CA GLU A 60 -14.34 -3.41 -9.78
C GLU A 60 -13.40 -2.63 -8.84
N ALA A 61 -13.90 -2.30 -7.64
CA ALA A 61 -13.10 -1.60 -6.65
C ALA A 61 -11.96 -2.49 -6.13
N GLN A 62 -12.23 -3.78 -5.93
CA GLN A 62 -11.26 -4.78 -5.51
C GLN A 62 -10.21 -5.04 -6.60
N ASP A 63 -10.60 -5.11 -7.87
CA ASP A 63 -9.70 -5.25 -9.00
C ASP A 63 -8.72 -4.07 -9.07
N LYS A 64 -9.20 -2.84 -8.84
CA LYS A 64 -8.32 -1.66 -8.76
C LYS A 64 -7.39 -1.70 -7.55
N LEU A 65 -7.86 -2.18 -6.40
CA LEU A 65 -7.00 -2.36 -5.23
C LEU A 65 -5.90 -3.40 -5.46
N SER A 66 -6.25 -4.49 -6.15
CA SER A 66 -5.31 -5.59 -6.44
C SER A 66 -4.16 -5.16 -7.34
N GLN A 67 -4.30 -4.06 -8.08
CA GLN A 67 -3.24 -3.46 -8.88
C GLN A 67 -2.31 -2.54 -8.08
N GLY A 68 -2.61 -2.29 -6.80
CA GLY A 68 -1.74 -1.56 -5.87
C GLY A 68 -1.34 -0.17 -6.37
N ALA A 69 -0.05 0.15 -6.20
CA ALA A 69 0.55 1.42 -6.56
C ALA A 69 0.48 1.70 -8.07
N VAL A 70 0.46 0.68 -8.93
CA VAL A 70 0.35 0.85 -10.39
C VAL A 70 -0.94 1.55 -10.77
N ALA A 71 -2.09 1.09 -10.26
CA ALA A 71 -3.36 1.75 -10.52
C ALA A 71 -3.41 3.18 -9.94
N TYR A 72 -2.81 3.39 -8.76
CA TYR A 72 -2.71 4.72 -8.17
C TYR A 72 -1.91 5.70 -9.04
N PHE A 73 -0.72 5.30 -9.49
CA PHE A 73 0.13 6.13 -10.33
C PHE A 73 -0.47 6.33 -11.73
N GLY A 74 -1.12 5.31 -12.29
CA GLY A 74 -1.87 5.38 -13.54
C GLY A 74 -2.97 6.43 -13.49
N ASP A 75 -3.83 6.39 -12.47
CA ASP A 75 -4.90 7.38 -12.25
C ASP A 75 -4.37 8.81 -12.07
N LYS A 76 -3.14 8.95 -11.54
CA LYS A 76 -2.48 10.26 -11.35
C LYS A 76 -1.78 10.75 -12.63
N GLY A 77 -1.66 9.92 -13.66
CA GLY A 77 -0.88 10.21 -14.86
C GLY A 77 0.64 10.17 -14.64
N ALA A 78 1.12 9.54 -13.57
CA ALA A 78 2.53 9.41 -13.24
C ALA A 78 3.18 8.27 -14.04
N SER A 79 3.29 8.45 -15.35
CA SER A 79 3.73 7.41 -16.30
C SER A 79 5.09 6.80 -15.99
N GLN A 80 6.05 7.60 -15.48
CA GLN A 80 7.37 7.07 -15.10
C GLN A 80 7.29 6.16 -13.88
N ALA A 81 6.47 6.51 -12.88
CA ALA A 81 6.28 5.67 -11.70
C ALA A 81 5.61 4.33 -12.07
N VAL A 82 4.65 4.35 -13.00
CA VAL A 82 4.07 3.12 -13.57
C VAL A 82 5.17 2.27 -14.23
N LYS A 83 6.00 2.87 -15.09
CA LYS A 83 7.08 2.14 -15.77
C LYS A 83 8.07 1.49 -14.80
N VAL A 84 8.45 2.17 -13.73
CA VAL A 84 9.33 1.59 -12.70
C VAL A 84 8.75 0.29 -12.14
N LEU A 85 7.43 0.16 -12.01
CA LEU A 85 6.79 -1.02 -11.45
C LEU A 85 6.39 -2.08 -12.48
N THR A 86 6.55 -1.82 -13.78
CA THR A 86 6.00 -2.69 -14.84
C THR A 86 6.90 -2.92 -16.05
N ASP A 87 7.94 -2.09 -16.26
CA ASP A 87 8.75 -2.10 -17.49
C ASP A 87 10.15 -2.67 -17.21
N PRO A 88 10.51 -3.83 -17.78
CA PRO A 88 11.81 -4.48 -17.54
C PRO A 88 12.99 -3.73 -18.16
N THR A 89 12.73 -2.70 -18.98
CA THR A 89 13.80 -1.83 -19.49
C THR A 89 14.14 -0.70 -18.52
N VAL A 90 13.32 -0.49 -17.49
CA VAL A 90 13.50 0.55 -16.47
C VAL A 90 13.98 -0.04 -15.15
N THR A 91 13.53 -1.24 -14.80
CA THR A 91 13.79 -1.88 -13.50
C THR A 91 14.45 -3.23 -13.71
N GLU A 92 15.64 -3.41 -13.15
CA GLU A 92 16.47 -4.60 -13.32
C GLU A 92 15.85 -5.81 -12.62
N TYR A 93 15.39 -5.63 -11.38
CA TYR A 93 14.83 -6.70 -10.53
C TYR A 93 13.30 -6.72 -10.56
N LEU A 94 12.72 -6.51 -11.74
CA LEU A 94 11.26 -6.43 -11.90
C LEU A 94 10.54 -7.74 -11.50
N ASP A 95 11.24 -8.87 -11.56
CA ASP A 95 10.73 -10.19 -11.15
C ASP A 95 10.47 -10.31 -9.63
N ALA A 96 11.09 -9.45 -8.82
CA ALA A 96 10.79 -9.36 -7.40
C ALA A 96 9.44 -8.69 -7.11
N ILE A 97 8.91 -7.90 -8.06
CA ILE A 97 7.72 -7.06 -7.89
C ILE A 97 6.46 -7.85 -8.27
N HIS A 98 5.57 -8.02 -7.30
CA HIS A 98 4.27 -8.67 -7.45
C HIS A 98 3.18 -7.63 -7.19
N ASN A 99 2.96 -6.75 -8.18
CA ASN A 99 2.10 -5.57 -8.06
C ASN A 99 0.78 -5.83 -7.31
N GLY A 100 0.60 -5.16 -6.17
CA GLY A 100 -0.57 -5.19 -5.31
C GLY A 100 -0.83 -6.53 -4.59
N ALA A 101 0.06 -7.51 -4.71
CA ALA A 101 -0.02 -8.77 -3.98
C ALA A 101 0.17 -8.55 -2.47
N LYS A 102 -0.43 -9.44 -1.67
CA LYS A 102 -0.30 -9.37 -0.21
C LYS A 102 1.16 -9.55 0.19
N GLY A 103 1.69 -8.59 0.95
CA GLY A 103 3.07 -8.59 1.44
C GLY A 103 4.06 -7.88 0.52
N ASP A 104 3.63 -7.49 -0.69
CA ASP A 104 4.44 -6.76 -1.64
C ASP A 104 4.52 -5.27 -1.29
N ALA A 105 5.66 -4.63 -1.56
CA ALA A 105 5.88 -3.22 -1.25
C ALA A 105 4.92 -2.30 -2.02
N THR A 106 4.42 -2.75 -3.18
CA THR A 106 3.52 -1.97 -4.04
C THR A 106 2.06 -1.92 -3.56
N THR A 107 1.72 -2.48 -2.40
CA THR A 107 0.37 -2.33 -1.85
C THR A 107 0.07 -0.88 -1.43
N LEU A 108 -1.20 -0.47 -1.53
CA LEU A 108 -1.60 0.88 -1.08
C LEU A 108 -1.42 1.08 0.43
N ASP A 109 -1.54 0.01 1.23
CA ASP A 109 -1.28 0.06 2.67
C ASP A 109 0.19 0.41 2.95
N ASN A 110 1.13 -0.26 2.28
CA ASN A 110 2.57 0.04 2.41
C ASN A 110 2.91 1.44 1.91
N MET A 111 2.29 1.91 0.82
CA MET A 111 2.44 3.29 0.37
C MET A 111 1.98 4.32 1.41
N ILE A 112 0.85 4.05 2.10
CA ILE A 112 0.36 4.92 3.17
C ILE A 112 1.32 4.90 4.36
N GLU A 113 1.88 3.75 4.71
CA GLU A 113 2.86 3.63 5.78
C GLU A 113 4.15 4.40 5.45
N ALA A 114 4.66 4.27 4.22
CA ALA A 114 5.82 5.03 3.74
C ALA A 114 5.60 6.55 3.85
N LEU A 115 4.38 7.04 3.59
CA LEU A 115 4.05 8.45 3.76
C LEU A 115 4.12 8.89 5.23
N LYS A 116 3.84 8.02 6.21
CA LYS A 116 4.01 8.33 7.64
C LYS A 116 5.50 8.49 7.98
N PHE A 117 6.36 7.63 7.46
CA PHE A 117 7.81 7.78 7.64
C PHE A 117 8.34 9.08 7.02
N ILE A 118 7.83 9.50 5.86
CA ILE A 118 8.20 10.81 5.28
C ILE A 118 7.71 11.97 6.15
N GLN A 119 6.53 11.85 6.77
CA GLN A 119 6.04 12.85 7.72
C GLN A 119 6.93 12.95 8.96
N GLU A 120 7.35 11.81 9.51
CA GLU A 120 8.31 11.75 10.62
C GLU A 120 9.66 12.35 10.23
N ALA A 121 10.22 11.99 9.08
CA ALA A 121 11.43 12.60 8.53
C ALA A 121 11.33 14.13 8.49
N ASN A 122 10.18 14.65 8.08
CA ASN A 122 9.94 16.10 8.03
C ASN A 122 9.83 16.74 9.43
N GLN A 123 9.30 16.03 10.43
CA GLN A 123 9.32 16.48 11.81
C GLN A 123 10.75 16.54 12.36
N LEU A 124 11.57 15.52 12.07
CA LEU A 124 12.98 15.49 12.46
C LEU A 124 13.76 16.62 11.78
N ARG A 125 13.59 16.79 10.47
CA ARG A 125 14.20 17.89 9.70
C ARG A 125 13.84 19.27 10.26
N ALA A 126 12.60 19.46 10.69
CA ALA A 126 12.18 20.72 11.31
C ALA A 126 12.90 21.00 12.63
N LYS A 127 13.16 19.98 13.46
CA LYS A 127 13.97 20.11 14.69
C LYS A 127 15.40 20.57 14.37
N GLU A 128 15.92 20.12 13.23
CA GLU A 128 17.25 20.51 12.71
C GLU A 128 17.25 21.81 11.89
N GLY A 129 16.13 22.53 11.81
CA GLY A 129 16.02 23.77 11.03
C GLY A 129 16.05 23.59 9.52
N LEU A 130 15.80 22.37 9.02
CA LEU A 130 15.81 22.02 7.60
C LEU A 130 14.40 22.11 6.97
N GLN A 131 14.36 22.42 5.68
CA GLN A 131 13.12 22.44 4.90
C GLN A 131 12.52 21.03 4.74
N PRO A 132 11.19 20.89 4.69
CA PRO A 132 10.55 19.60 4.51
C PRO A 132 10.83 19.00 3.12
N LEU A 133 10.96 17.69 3.08
CA LEU A 133 10.98 16.87 1.88
C LEU A 133 9.62 16.89 1.19
N LYS A 134 9.65 16.78 -0.14
CA LYS A 134 8.48 16.58 -0.99
C LYS A 134 8.44 15.12 -1.46
N VAL A 135 7.24 14.61 -1.69
CA VAL A 135 7.04 13.26 -2.23
C VAL A 135 7.11 13.30 -3.75
N SER A 136 7.93 12.43 -4.33
CA SER A 136 8.00 12.18 -5.77
C SER A 136 7.40 10.82 -6.07
N ASP A 137 6.49 10.75 -7.06
CA ASP A 137 5.86 9.49 -7.46
C ASP A 137 6.90 8.49 -7.98
N THR A 138 7.89 8.96 -8.75
CA THR A 138 8.95 8.10 -9.28
C THR A 138 9.86 7.57 -8.18
N LEU A 139 10.26 8.41 -7.21
CA LEU A 139 11.11 7.93 -6.10
C LEU A 139 10.35 6.96 -5.19
N MET A 140 9.05 7.17 -5.00
CA MET A 140 8.20 6.23 -4.26
C MET A 140 8.14 4.87 -4.97
N ALA A 141 7.93 4.86 -6.29
CA ALA A 141 7.93 3.62 -7.08
C ALA A 141 9.30 2.92 -7.07
N GLN A 142 10.40 3.67 -7.13
CA GLN A 142 11.76 3.12 -7.05
C GLN A 142 12.02 2.48 -5.68
N ALA A 143 11.66 3.16 -4.59
CA ALA A 143 11.77 2.60 -3.25
C ALA A 143 10.91 1.34 -3.05
N MET A 144 9.73 1.26 -3.67
CA MET A 144 8.93 0.03 -3.67
C MET A 144 9.66 -1.12 -4.39
N ALA A 145 10.20 -0.86 -5.58
CA ALA A 145 10.96 -1.85 -6.34
C ALA A 145 12.20 -2.35 -5.57
N ASP A 146 12.95 -1.43 -4.95
CA ASP A 146 14.11 -1.76 -4.13
C ASP A 146 13.72 -2.53 -2.86
N ALA A 147 12.59 -2.20 -2.23
CA ALA A 147 12.07 -2.92 -1.07
C ALA A 147 11.64 -4.36 -1.40
N ASP A 148 11.02 -4.62 -2.55
CA ASP A 148 10.67 -5.97 -2.96
C ASP A 148 11.90 -6.82 -3.28
N TYR A 149 12.94 -6.23 -3.88
CA TYR A 149 14.25 -6.88 -4.02
C TYR A 149 14.87 -7.20 -2.65
N ALA A 150 14.75 -6.28 -1.69
CA ALA A 150 15.33 -6.41 -0.35
C ALA A 150 14.69 -7.49 0.53
N ASN A 151 13.57 -8.10 0.10
CA ASN A 151 12.98 -9.26 0.78
C ASN A 151 13.94 -10.45 0.86
N ASN A 152 14.83 -10.61 -0.12
CA ASN A 152 15.77 -11.73 -0.18
C ASN A 152 17.24 -11.30 -0.23
N ASN A 153 17.51 -9.99 -0.21
CA ASN A 153 18.84 -9.42 -0.43
C ASN A 153 19.11 -8.30 0.58
N VAL A 154 20.28 -8.31 1.21
CA VAL A 154 20.68 -7.30 2.22
C VAL A 154 21.84 -6.48 1.66
N ASN A 155 21.52 -5.62 0.70
CA ASN A 155 22.44 -4.70 0.05
C ASN A 155 21.66 -3.60 -0.68
N HIS A 156 22.36 -2.53 -1.03
CA HIS A 156 21.86 -1.55 -1.99
C HIS A 156 21.71 -2.19 -3.38
N PRO A 157 20.53 -2.13 -4.03
CA PRO A 157 20.33 -2.73 -5.35
C PRO A 157 21.04 -1.94 -6.45
N LEU A 158 21.20 -0.62 -6.25
CA LEU A 158 21.85 0.32 -7.18
C LEU A 158 21.27 0.34 -8.60
N GLN A 159 20.06 -0.17 -8.81
CA GLN A 159 19.39 -0.21 -10.12
C GLN A 159 18.89 1.17 -10.57
N PHE A 160 18.77 2.13 -9.65
CA PHE A 160 18.35 3.51 -9.94
C PHE A 160 19.41 4.54 -9.53
N PRO A 161 19.55 5.65 -10.27
CA PRO A 161 20.47 6.73 -9.91
C PRO A 161 19.86 7.64 -8.83
N ALA A 162 19.56 7.06 -7.66
CA ALA A 162 19.03 7.76 -6.49
C ALA A 162 19.88 7.45 -5.24
N SER A 163 19.89 8.38 -4.28
CA SER A 163 20.46 8.11 -2.95
C SER A 163 19.47 7.30 -2.12
N GLU A 164 19.98 6.41 -1.27
CA GLU A 164 19.18 5.40 -0.59
C GLU A 164 19.63 5.20 0.86
N ASN A 165 18.65 5.05 1.75
CA ASN A 165 18.83 4.51 3.10
C ASN A 165 17.98 3.24 3.20
N LEU A 166 18.53 2.19 3.84
CA LEU A 166 17.87 0.90 4.02
C LEU A 166 17.82 0.51 5.50
N ALA A 167 16.80 -0.25 5.89
CA ALA A 167 16.65 -0.75 7.25
C ALA A 167 15.99 -2.12 7.24
N TRP A 168 16.54 -3.07 8.01
CA TRP A 168 15.98 -4.40 8.22
C TRP A 168 15.81 -4.65 9.72
N GLY A 169 14.67 -5.22 10.12
CA GLY A 169 14.39 -5.57 11.51
C GLY A 169 13.99 -4.40 12.42
N TYR A 170 13.87 -3.19 11.88
CA TYR A 170 13.38 -2.02 12.61
C TYR A 170 11.87 -1.85 12.40
N THR A 171 11.13 -1.64 13.49
CA THR A 171 9.73 -1.18 13.39
C THR A 171 9.66 0.28 12.93
N ASP A 172 10.56 1.11 13.45
CA ASP A 172 10.76 2.49 13.01
C ASP A 172 12.23 2.65 12.61
N PRO A 173 12.51 2.93 11.33
CA PRO A 173 13.87 2.99 10.81
C PRO A 173 14.65 4.23 11.28
N PHE A 174 14.00 5.29 11.78
CA PHE A 174 14.69 6.49 12.27
C PHE A 174 15.46 6.25 13.57
N ASN A 175 15.12 5.20 14.33
CA ASN A 175 15.96 4.77 15.46
C ASN A 175 17.40 4.44 15.01
N GLY A 176 17.54 3.85 13.81
CA GLY A 176 18.84 3.62 13.19
C GLY A 176 19.34 4.88 12.48
N TRP A 177 18.61 5.32 11.45
CA TRP A 177 19.05 6.37 10.52
C TRP A 177 19.25 7.74 11.16
N TYR A 178 18.50 8.07 12.21
CA TYR A 178 18.57 9.38 12.82
C TYR A 178 19.13 9.30 14.23
N ASP A 179 18.48 8.56 15.15
CA ASP A 179 18.89 8.61 16.56
C ASP A 179 20.28 8.00 16.79
N THR A 180 20.53 6.80 16.25
CA THR A 180 21.82 6.11 16.43
C THR A 180 22.93 6.82 15.66
N GLU A 181 22.73 7.06 14.36
CA GLU A 181 23.74 7.71 13.50
C GLU A 181 24.09 9.12 13.97
N LYS A 182 23.09 9.91 14.41
CA LYS A 182 23.34 11.26 14.94
C LYS A 182 24.12 11.21 16.25
N SER A 183 23.78 10.30 17.16
CA SER A 183 24.53 10.18 18.41
C SER A 183 26.01 9.82 18.18
N MET A 184 26.31 8.99 17.17
CA MET A 184 27.69 8.68 16.78
C MET A 184 28.37 9.92 16.20
N TYR A 185 27.72 10.61 15.27
CA TYR A 185 28.24 11.84 14.68
C TYR A 185 28.53 12.93 15.73
N GLU A 186 27.62 13.18 16.67
CA GLU A 186 27.80 14.18 17.73
C GLU A 186 28.96 13.83 18.67
N LYS A 187 29.16 12.53 18.94
CA LYS A 187 30.28 12.04 19.73
C LYS A 187 31.60 12.28 18.99
N ASP A 188 31.70 11.88 17.72
CA ASP A 188 32.88 12.09 16.87
C ASP A 188 33.23 13.58 16.77
N MET A 189 32.23 14.45 16.66
CA MET A 189 32.42 15.90 16.64
C MET A 189 32.88 16.46 17.98
N SER A 190 32.58 15.79 19.10
CA SER A 190 32.99 16.21 20.44
C SER A 190 34.39 15.74 20.82
N ASP A 191 34.81 14.54 20.41
CA ASP A 191 36.11 13.97 20.76
C ASP A 191 37.16 14.08 19.64
N GLY A 192 36.72 14.43 18.41
CA GLY A 192 37.56 14.61 17.24
C GLY A 192 38.04 13.29 16.62
N VAL A 193 37.47 12.15 17.03
CA VAL A 193 37.79 10.82 16.50
C VAL A 193 36.65 10.39 15.60
N LEU A 194 36.91 10.22 14.30
CA LEU A 194 35.93 9.63 13.38
C LEU A 194 35.85 8.13 13.64
N ASP A 195 34.92 7.70 14.48
CA ASP A 195 34.82 6.33 14.96
C ASP A 195 34.07 5.39 14.01
N CYS A 196 33.72 5.87 12.80
CA CYS A 196 33.07 5.21 11.63
C CYS A 196 33.76 3.92 11.11
N LYS A 197 34.17 3.04 12.00
CA LYS A 197 34.77 1.74 11.74
C LYS A 197 33.84 0.69 12.29
N ALA A 198 33.46 -0.27 11.44
CA ALA A 198 32.99 -1.56 11.92
C ALA A 198 34.03 -2.16 12.88
N SER A 199 33.67 -3.14 13.72
CA SER A 199 34.60 -3.76 14.69
C SER A 199 35.86 -4.40 14.05
N ASP A 200 35.95 -4.47 12.72
CA ASP A 200 37.10 -4.91 11.94
C ASP A 200 37.96 -3.76 11.36
N GLY A 201 37.63 -2.50 11.67
CA GLY A 201 38.43 -1.34 11.33
C GLY A 201 38.20 -0.75 9.93
N LYS A 202 37.21 -1.23 9.18
CA LYS A 202 36.87 -0.75 7.84
C LYS A 202 35.82 0.37 7.87
N PRO A 203 35.88 1.31 6.91
CA PRO A 203 34.76 2.22 6.68
C PRO A 203 33.49 1.42 6.44
N VAL A 204 32.39 1.85 7.03
CA VAL A 204 31.04 1.44 6.64
C VAL A 204 30.78 1.75 5.17
#